data_AF-A0AAW4KZW9-F1
#
_entry.id   AF-A0AAW4KZW9-F1
#
_cell.length_a   1.000
_cell.length_b   1.000
_cell.length_c   1.000
_cell.angle_alpha   90.00
_cell.angle_beta   90.00
_cell.angle_gamma   90.00
#
_symmetry.space_group_name_H-M   'P 1'
#
loop_
_entity.id
_entity.type
_entity.pdbx_description
1 polymer ?
#
loop_
_entity_poly.entity_id
_entity_poly.type
_entity_poly.pdbx_seq_one_letter_code
_entity_poly.pdbx_strand_id
1 'polypeptide(L)'
;IEQPDDIILRVTATAICGSDLHLYRGKIPTVEHGDIFGHEFMGIVEETGPAVTAVQPGDRVVIPFVIACGDCFFCQLQQFAACETTNDGR
;
A
#
# COMPACT_ATOMS: atom_id res chain seq x y z
N ILE A 1 4.87 3.00 14.48
CA ILE A 1 3.96 1.84 14.51
C ILE A 1 2.71 2.26 15.26
N GLU A 2 1.56 2.26 14.60
CA GLU A 2 0.26 2.62 15.17
C GLU A 2 -0.61 1.38 15.39
N GLN A 3 -0.58 0.43 14.46
CA GLN A 3 -1.25 -0.89 14.56
C GLN A 3 -0.26 -2.05 14.68
N PRO A 4 -0.67 -3.21 15.23
CA PRO A 4 0.22 -4.36 15.40
C PRO A 4 0.77 -4.93 14.10
N ASP A 5 0.09 -4.72 12.97
CA ASP A 5 0.41 -5.21 11.64
C ASP A 5 1.08 -4.16 10.73
N ASP A 6 1.40 -2.98 11.27
CA ASP A 6 2.11 -1.93 10.53
C ASP A 6 3.57 -2.30 10.22
N ILE A 7 4.10 -1.69 9.16
CA ILE A 7 5.54 -1.60 8.92
C ILE A 7 5.95 -0.15 8.69
N ILE A 8 7.17 0.22 9.09
CA ILE A 8 7.83 1.46 8.67
C ILE A 8 8.79 1.10 7.55
N LEU A 9 8.61 1.75 6.40
CA LEU A 9 9.45 1.55 5.22
C LEU A 9 10.29 2.80 4.97
N ARG A 10 11.61 2.65 4.87
CA ARG A 10 12.45 3.68 4.24
C ARG A 10 12.37 3.53 2.73
N VAL A 11 11.64 4.44 2.10
CA VAL A 11 11.56 4.51 0.64
C VAL A 11 12.94 4.81 0.06
N THR A 12 13.37 3.99 -0.91
CA THR A 12 14.67 4.13 -1.58
C THR A 12 14.54 4.57 -3.03
N ALA A 13 13.43 4.21 -3.68
CA ALA A 13 13.08 4.66 -5.00
C ALA A 13 11.54 4.71 -5.13
N THR A 14 11.06 5.65 -5.92
CA THR A 14 9.65 5.82 -6.26
C THR A 14 9.52 6.34 -7.69
N ALA A 15 8.44 5.96 -8.36
CA ALA A 15 8.07 6.47 -9.67
C ALA A 15 6.88 7.44 -9.56
N ILE A 16 6.61 8.15 -10.66
CA ILE A 16 5.42 8.98 -10.83
C ILE A 16 4.61 8.37 -11.96
N CYS A 17 3.36 8.03 -11.67
CA CYS A 17 2.41 7.53 -12.64
C CYS A 17 1.45 8.65 -13.10
N GLY A 18 0.77 8.43 -14.23
CA GLY A 18 -0.26 9.36 -14.71
C GLY A 18 -1.42 9.54 -13.72
N SER A 19 -1.70 8.52 -12.91
CA SER A 19 -2.70 8.53 -11.83
C SER A 19 -2.34 9.50 -10.70
N ASP A 20 -1.06 9.63 -10.34
CA ASP A 20 -0.63 10.64 -9.35
C ASP A 20 -0.95 12.06 -9.83
N LEU A 21 -0.87 12.30 -11.15
CA LEU A 21 -1.21 13.60 -11.74
C LEU A 21 -2.72 13.88 -11.71
N HIS A 22 -3.58 12.86 -11.60
CA HIS A 22 -5.01 13.09 -11.42
C HIS A 22 -5.31 13.67 -10.04
N LEU A 23 -4.65 13.13 -9.00
CA LEU A 23 -4.72 13.65 -7.63
C LEU A 23 -4.16 15.08 -7.57
N TYR A 24 -2.94 15.28 -8.07
CA TYR A 24 -2.26 16.59 -8.05
C TYR A 24 -3.04 17.70 -8.77
N ARG A 25 -3.76 17.37 -9.86
CA ARG A 25 -4.55 18.35 -10.62
C ARG A 25 -5.97 18.56 -10.07
N GLY A 26 -6.28 17.99 -8.91
CA GLY A 26 -7.59 18.15 -8.26
C GLY A 26 -8.74 17.46 -8.97
N LYS A 27 -8.47 16.37 -9.73
CA LYS A 27 -9.55 15.58 -10.35
C LYS A 27 -10.31 14.71 -9.35
N ILE A 28 -9.73 14.47 -8.18
CA ILE A 28 -10.34 13.71 -7.09
C ILE A 28 -10.75 14.71 -6.00
N PRO A 29 -12.07 14.96 -5.81
CA PRO A 29 -12.56 16.01 -4.91
C PRO A 29 -12.20 15.85 -3.43
N THR A 30 -11.82 14.64 -3.02
CA THR A 30 -11.51 14.30 -1.62
C THR A 30 -10.05 14.55 -1.23
N VAL A 31 -9.21 15.01 -2.15
CA VAL A 31 -7.80 15.30 -1.87
C VAL A 31 -7.67 16.62 -1.13
N GLU A 32 -6.96 16.61 0.00
CA GLU A 32 -6.74 17.76 0.87
C GLU A 32 -5.28 18.23 0.85
N HIS A 33 -5.05 19.46 1.32
CA HIS A 33 -3.69 19.96 1.45
C HIS A 33 -2.95 19.20 2.55
N GLY A 34 -1.79 18.63 2.20
CA GLY A 34 -0.97 17.83 3.11
C GLY A 34 -1.05 16.33 2.83
N ASP A 35 -1.97 15.88 1.97
CA ASP A 35 -2.00 14.49 1.52
C ASP A 35 -0.70 14.10 0.82
N ILE A 36 -0.21 12.91 1.15
CA ILE A 36 1.02 12.34 0.60
C ILE A 36 0.64 11.42 -0.56
N PHE A 37 1.14 11.73 -1.76
CA PHE A 37 0.88 10.93 -2.96
C PHE A 37 1.99 9.91 -3.21
N GLY A 38 1.73 9.02 -4.18
CA GLY A 38 2.65 7.99 -4.62
C GLY A 38 2.14 6.60 -4.26
N HIS A 39 2.18 5.72 -5.25
CA HIS A 39 1.73 4.33 -5.12
C HIS A 39 2.63 3.35 -5.89
N GLU A 40 3.79 3.83 -6.33
CA GLU A 40 4.79 3.07 -7.08
C GLU A 40 6.16 3.22 -6.42
N PHE A 41 6.35 2.59 -5.25
CA PHE A 41 7.58 2.74 -4.48
C PHE A 41 8.13 1.41 -3.96
N MET A 42 9.43 1.44 -3.67
CA MET A 42 10.16 0.34 -3.06
C MET A 42 11.12 0.85 -1.99
N GLY A 43 11.44 -0.01 -1.04
CA GLY A 43 12.20 0.41 0.13
C GLY A 43 12.83 -0.73 0.91
N ILE A 44 13.34 -0.34 2.06
CA ILE A 44 13.87 -1.26 3.08
C ILE A 44 12.98 -1.13 4.31
N VAL A 45 12.53 -2.26 4.85
CA VAL A 45 11.77 -2.30 6.11
C VAL A 45 12.69 -1.83 7.24
N GLU A 46 12.31 -0.79 7.94
CA GLU A 46 13.07 -0.25 9.09
C GLU A 46 12.51 -0.81 10.41
N GLU A 47 11.19 -0.92 10.53
CA GLU A 47 10.50 -1.37 11.74
C GLU A 47 9.25 -2.15 11.37
N THR A 48 8.87 -3.12 12.20
CA THR A 48 7.66 -3.92 12.06
C THR A 48 6.87 -3.93 13.37
N GLY A 49 5.54 -3.92 13.27
CA GLY A 49 4.67 -4.19 14.40
C GLY A 49 4.76 -5.66 14.85
N PRO A 50 4.32 -5.97 16.08
CA PRO A 50 4.46 -7.30 16.69
C PRO A 50 3.64 -8.42 16.01
N ALA A 51 2.65 -8.09 15.18
CA ALA A 51 1.83 -9.08 14.46
C ALA A 51 2.34 -9.35 13.02
N VAL A 52 3.35 -8.60 12.56
CA VAL A 52 3.92 -8.80 11.22
C VAL A 52 4.78 -10.07 11.21
N THR A 53 4.47 -10.98 10.29
CA THR A 53 5.18 -12.27 10.15
C THR A 53 5.75 -12.52 8.76
N ALA A 54 5.34 -11.73 7.76
CA ALA A 54 5.71 -11.94 6.37
C ALA A 54 7.03 -11.26 5.96
N VAL A 55 7.47 -10.23 6.70
CA VAL A 55 8.68 -9.45 6.45
C VAL A 55 9.33 -9.05 7.77
N GLN A 56 10.61 -8.65 7.73
CA GLN A 56 11.37 -8.21 8.89
C GLN A 56 12.26 -7.00 8.57
N PRO A 57 12.74 -6.25 9.59
CA PRO A 57 13.69 -5.14 9.36
C PRO A 57 14.91 -5.58 8.54
N GLY A 58 15.28 -4.77 7.54
CA GLY A 58 16.34 -5.04 6.57
C GLY A 58 15.86 -5.63 5.24
N ASP A 59 14.64 -6.17 5.19
CA ASP A 59 14.08 -6.72 3.94
C ASP A 59 13.86 -5.63 2.90
N ARG A 60 14.15 -5.95 1.63
CA ARG A 60 13.83 -5.09 0.48
C ARG A 60 12.48 -5.49 -0.09
N VAL A 61 11.55 -4.54 -0.13
CA VAL A 61 10.18 -4.77 -0.58
C VAL A 61 9.75 -3.77 -1.65
N VAL A 62 8.83 -4.21 -2.51
CA VAL A 62 8.11 -3.38 -3.48
C VAL A 62 6.67 -3.30 -3.02
N ILE A 63 6.10 -2.09 -3.01
CA ILE A 63 4.72 -1.89 -2.57
C ILE A 63 3.82 -1.76 -3.80
N PRO A 64 2.93 -2.73 -4.05
CA PRO A 64 1.94 -2.62 -5.11
C PRO A 64 0.82 -1.65 -4.68
N PHE A 65 0.19 -1.00 -5.66
CA PHE A 65 -1.00 -0.17 -5.42
C PHE A 65 -2.20 -0.98 -4.90
N VAL A 66 -2.30 -2.26 -5.26
CA VAL A 66 -3.40 -3.13 -4.85
C VAL A 66 -3.22 -3.51 -3.38
N ILE A 67 -4.14 -3.05 -2.53
CA ILE A 67 -4.26 -3.49 -1.14
C ILE A 67 -5.16 -4.71 -1.13
N ALA A 68 -4.71 -5.82 -0.53
CA ALA A 68 -5.47 -7.06 -0.44
C ALA A 68 -5.28 -7.71 0.93
N CYS A 69 -6.35 -8.29 1.49
CA CYS A 69 -6.33 -8.91 2.83
C CYS A 69 -5.55 -10.23 2.90
N GLY A 70 -5.40 -10.93 1.77
CA GLY A 70 -4.68 -12.20 1.70
C GLY A 70 -5.51 -13.45 2.08
N ASP A 71 -6.73 -13.29 2.60
CA ASP A 71 -7.50 -14.42 3.17
C ASP A 71 -8.95 -14.60 2.62
N CYS A 72 -9.54 -13.61 1.96
CA CYS A 72 -10.89 -13.71 1.35
C CYS A 72 -10.94 -14.69 0.16
N PHE A 73 -12.14 -14.99 -0.35
CA PHE A 73 -12.35 -15.95 -1.44
C PHE A 73 -11.45 -15.69 -2.64
N PHE A 74 -11.40 -14.44 -3.12
CA PHE A 74 -10.58 -14.06 -4.27
C PHE A 74 -9.07 -14.02 -3.93
N CYS A 75 -8.70 -13.65 -2.71
CA CYS A 75 -7.28 -13.68 -2.29
C CYS A 75 -6.73 -15.11 -2.24
N GLN A 76 -7.52 -16.08 -1.78
CA GLN A 76 -7.14 -17.49 -1.81
C GLN A 76 -6.97 -18.03 -3.24
N LEU A 77 -7.68 -17.46 -4.20
CA LEU A 77 -7.50 -17.72 -5.64
C LEU A 77 -6.38 -16.89 -6.28
N GLN A 78 -5.62 -16.12 -5.49
CA GLN A 78 -4.60 -15.18 -5.95
C GLN A 78 -5.13 -14.08 -6.90
N GLN A 79 -6.44 -13.81 -6.85
CA GLN A 79 -7.11 -12.74 -7.56
C GLN A 79 -7.17 -11.48 -6.69
N PHE A 80 -6.01 -10.98 -6.26
CA PHE A 80 -5.89 -9.91 -5.25
C PHE A 80 -6.60 -8.60 -5.63
N ALA A 81 -6.72 -8.30 -6.92
CA ALA A 81 -7.46 -7.12 -7.41
C ALA A 81 -8.99 -7.19 -7.16
N ALA A 82 -9.52 -8.39 -6.88
CA ALA A 82 -10.91 -8.64 -6.52
C ALA A 82 -11.07 -8.91 -5.01
N CYS A 83 -10.14 -8.43 -4.17
CA CYS A 83 -10.22 -8.62 -2.72
C CYS A 83 -11.51 -8.03 -2.14
N GLU A 84 -12.30 -8.84 -1.45
CA GLU A 84 -13.60 -8.42 -0.89
C GLU A 84 -13.46 -7.43 0.26
N THR A 85 -12.33 -7.42 0.95
CA THR A 85 -12.09 -6.53 2.09
C THR A 85 -11.78 -5.09 1.65
N THR A 86 -11.07 -4.94 0.53
CA THR A 86 -10.60 -3.63 0.04
C THR A 86 -11.37 -3.15 -1.19
N ASN A 87 -12.12 -4.05 -1.84
CA ASN A 87 -13.04 -3.75 -2.92
C ASN A 87 -14.44 -4.27 -2.56
N ASP A 88 -15.09 -3.60 -1.59
CA ASP A 88 -16.39 -4.00 -1.02
C ASP A 88 -17.60 -3.70 -1.94
N GLY A 89 -17.35 -3.29 -3.18
CA GLY A 89 -18.38 -3.13 -4.22
C GLY A 89 -19.35 -1.97 -3.98
N ARG A 90 -18.94 -0.93 -3.23
CA ARG A 90 -19.67 0.33 -3.17
C ARG A 90 -19.55 1.15 -4.44
#